data_AF-E9J8Y2-F1
#
_entry.id   AF-E9J8Y2-F1
#
_cell.length_a   1.000
_cell.length_b   1.000
_cell.length_c   1.000
_cell.angle_alpha   90.00
_cell.angle_beta   90.00
_cell.angle_gamma   90.00
#
_symmetry.space_group_name_H-M   'P 1'
#
loop_
_entity.id
_entity.type
_entity.pdbx_description
1 polymer ?
#
loop_
_entity_poly.entity_id
_entity_poly.type
_entity_poly.pdbx_seq_one_letter_code
_entity_poly.pdbx_strand_id
1 'polypeptide(L)'
;SEPSGLAKSKLTILKCCRYGEELDNDVNSGTLPRCEPTSDEWQPLIFSLTHQTLDVVLPDEWNVVEERRPVCDDRSELTHVPYRKANPFILLDNGSAVLEISNTDSFPPSHYCADSNALLVCMPKKLAGDHPAPSMKPRVRRCCGEHASFHEHGNTCVFIKENVDAPPLLPNTSSAIEIVTGFPTCPKSDNFTIVGNAMDAALQPDGSLEVNGVVLPSGQFCVERIKELNQISKVFACPEHAPQRPAVKATDIRFTLYPVGFIISAVFLAATLAAGCLLPASHHVLHWRCQTHHVACLMMGDILMAIIQLAGDSLHGANCKAL
;
A
#
# COMPACT_ATOMS: atom_id res chain seq x y z
N SER A 1 37.04 -28.32 -45.36
CA SER A 1 36.02 -27.38 -44.90
C SER A 1 35.77 -27.64 -43.43
N GLU A 2 36.40 -26.87 -42.55
CA GLU A 2 36.11 -26.90 -41.12
C GLU A 2 34.70 -26.36 -40.86
N PRO A 3 33.88 -27.01 -40.02
CA PRO A 3 32.67 -26.38 -39.53
C PRO A 3 33.04 -25.53 -38.31
N SER A 4 33.02 -24.21 -38.51
CA SER A 4 33.10 -23.21 -37.43
C SER A 4 31.84 -23.31 -36.57
N GLY A 5 31.84 -24.22 -35.60
CA GLY A 5 30.87 -24.22 -34.51
C GLY A 5 31.18 -23.04 -33.60
N LEU A 6 30.55 -21.90 -33.86
CA LEU A 6 30.49 -20.79 -32.91
C LEU A 6 29.76 -21.32 -31.67
N ALA A 7 30.50 -21.75 -30.65
CA ALA A 7 29.94 -22.04 -29.35
C ALA A 7 29.30 -20.75 -28.84
N LYS A 8 27.96 -20.66 -28.86
CA LYS A 8 27.23 -19.59 -28.20
C LYS A 8 27.69 -19.57 -26.75
N SER A 9 28.39 -18.50 -26.34
CA SER A 9 28.79 -18.31 -24.96
C SER A 9 27.53 -18.26 -24.10
N LYS A 10 27.38 -19.21 -23.17
CA LYS A 10 26.26 -19.20 -22.22
C LYS A 10 26.35 -17.96 -21.33
N LEU A 11 25.21 -17.30 -21.13
CA LEU A 11 25.09 -16.10 -20.32
C LEU A 11 25.23 -16.47 -18.84
N THR A 12 26.18 -15.88 -18.13
CA THR A 12 26.40 -16.22 -16.71
C THR A 12 25.52 -15.39 -15.81
N ILE A 13 24.69 -16.06 -14.99
CA ILE A 13 23.85 -15.44 -13.96
C ILE A 13 24.32 -15.89 -12.59
N LEU A 14 24.41 -14.97 -11.64
CA LEU A 14 24.88 -15.26 -10.29
C LEU A 14 23.70 -15.53 -9.36
N LYS A 15 23.71 -16.68 -8.70
CA LYS A 15 22.84 -16.98 -7.54
C LYS A 15 23.62 -16.63 -6.27
N CYS A 16 23.03 -15.85 -5.37
CA CYS A 16 23.76 -15.33 -4.21
C CYS A 16 24.15 -16.45 -3.23
N CYS A 17 23.20 -17.33 -2.94
CA CYS A 17 23.38 -18.47 -2.04
C CYS A 17 23.47 -19.79 -2.80
N ARG A 18 23.81 -20.88 -2.11
CA ARG A 18 23.81 -22.23 -2.70
C ARG A 18 22.39 -22.68 -3.05
N TYR A 19 22.25 -23.73 -3.86
CA TYR A 19 20.96 -24.40 -4.01
C TYR A 19 20.45 -24.93 -2.65
N GLY A 20 19.16 -24.72 -2.38
CA GLY A 20 18.55 -25.00 -1.07
C GLY A 20 18.84 -23.94 -0.01
N GLU A 21 19.42 -22.79 -0.39
CA GLU A 21 19.60 -21.62 0.47
C GLU A 21 19.15 -20.35 -0.24
N GLU A 22 18.72 -19.35 0.53
CA GLU A 22 18.34 -18.02 0.05
C GLU A 22 18.82 -16.93 1.01
N LEU A 23 18.91 -15.70 0.53
CA LEU A 23 19.27 -14.56 1.37
C LEU A 23 18.18 -14.30 2.42
N ASP A 24 18.59 -13.99 3.63
CA ASP A 24 17.69 -13.46 4.66
C ASP A 24 17.06 -12.15 4.18
N ASN A 25 15.74 -12.04 4.36
CA ASN A 25 14.94 -10.87 4.00
C ASN A 25 15.12 -9.71 4.99
N ASP A 26 15.80 -9.89 6.13
CA ASP A 26 15.93 -8.83 7.14
C ASP A 26 16.82 -7.66 6.67
N VAL A 27 16.18 -6.51 6.45
CA VAL A 27 16.82 -5.25 6.04
C VAL A 27 17.47 -4.50 7.24
N ASN A 28 17.17 -4.88 8.49
CA ASN A 28 17.48 -4.05 9.66
C ASN A 28 18.93 -4.12 10.17
N SER A 29 19.76 -5.04 9.70
CA SER A 29 21.01 -5.33 10.38
C SER A 29 22.18 -4.40 10.02
N GLY A 30 22.09 -3.58 8.97
CA GLY A 30 23.25 -2.82 8.46
C GLY A 30 24.43 -3.70 8.05
N THR A 31 24.23 -5.02 8.03
CA THR A 31 25.19 -6.03 7.62
C THR A 31 24.69 -6.71 6.35
N LEU A 32 25.61 -7.30 5.58
CA LEU A 32 25.21 -8.06 4.40
C LEU A 32 24.33 -9.26 4.82
N PRO A 33 23.20 -9.51 4.13
CA PRO A 33 22.32 -10.62 4.44
C PRO A 33 23.07 -11.96 4.36
N ARG A 34 22.65 -12.88 5.23
CA ARG A 34 23.19 -14.23 5.32
C ARG A 34 22.38 -15.16 4.44
N CYS A 35 22.98 -16.28 4.05
CA CYS A 35 22.25 -17.36 3.40
C CYS A 35 21.60 -18.23 4.47
N GLU A 36 20.31 -18.50 4.33
CA GLU A 36 19.52 -19.38 5.19
C GLU A 36 18.97 -20.56 4.38
N PRO A 37 18.92 -21.77 4.97
CA PRO A 37 18.32 -22.92 4.30
C PRO A 37 16.85 -22.68 3.92
N THR A 38 16.48 -23.03 2.70
CA THR A 38 15.09 -23.00 2.22
C THR A 38 14.70 -24.35 1.61
N SER A 39 13.41 -24.68 1.69
CA SER A 39 12.83 -25.81 0.95
C SER A 39 12.37 -25.42 -0.45
N ASP A 40 12.33 -24.13 -0.77
CA ASP A 40 11.81 -23.62 -2.03
C ASP A 40 12.85 -23.78 -3.15
N GLU A 41 12.38 -24.16 -4.34
CA GLU A 41 13.22 -24.16 -5.53
C GLU A 41 13.47 -22.73 -5.97
N TRP A 42 14.69 -22.46 -6.44
CA TRP A 42 15.05 -21.12 -6.91
C TRP A 42 14.29 -20.77 -8.19
N GLN A 43 13.34 -19.85 -8.08
CA GLN A 43 12.45 -19.43 -9.17
C GLN A 43 12.41 -17.90 -9.24
N PRO A 44 13.41 -17.26 -9.88
CA PRO A 44 13.39 -15.82 -10.08
C PRO A 44 12.26 -15.42 -11.03
N LEU A 45 11.77 -14.18 -10.89
CA LEU A 45 10.78 -13.61 -11.80
C LEU A 45 11.46 -13.17 -13.10
N ILE A 46 11.29 -13.95 -14.18
CA ILE A 46 11.95 -13.70 -15.47
C ILE A 46 10.94 -13.14 -16.47
N PHE A 47 11.29 -12.04 -17.15
CA PHE A 47 10.49 -11.47 -18.23
C PHE A 47 11.22 -11.59 -19.57
N SER A 48 10.61 -12.26 -20.55
CA SER A 48 11.13 -12.31 -21.91
C SER A 48 10.73 -11.08 -22.69
N LEU A 49 11.73 -10.33 -23.18
CA LEU A 49 11.50 -9.19 -24.06
C LEU A 49 10.97 -9.64 -25.44
N THR A 50 11.36 -10.85 -25.87
CA THR A 50 10.99 -11.41 -27.17
C THR A 50 9.54 -11.88 -27.19
N HIS A 51 9.11 -12.59 -26.14
CA HIS A 51 7.75 -13.14 -26.04
C HIS A 51 6.78 -12.20 -25.32
N GLN A 52 7.28 -11.18 -24.62
CA GLN A 52 6.49 -10.27 -23.77
C GLN A 52 5.69 -11.02 -22.69
N THR A 53 6.26 -12.10 -22.17
CA THR A 53 5.66 -12.97 -21.15
C THR A 53 6.59 -13.12 -19.95
N LEU A 54 5.98 -13.43 -18.81
CA LEU A 54 6.72 -13.91 -17.65
C LEU A 54 7.02 -15.40 -17.86
N ASP A 55 8.30 -15.73 -17.83
CA ASP A 55 8.78 -17.09 -17.96
C ASP A 55 8.97 -17.69 -16.57
N VAL A 56 8.42 -18.88 -16.37
CA VAL A 56 8.51 -19.65 -15.12
C VAL A 56 9.74 -20.56 -15.13
N VAL A 57 10.32 -20.80 -16.31
CA VAL A 57 11.44 -21.71 -16.52
C VAL A 57 12.70 -20.91 -16.79
N LEU A 58 13.80 -21.31 -16.15
CA LEU A 58 15.12 -20.75 -16.40
C LEU A 58 15.53 -20.95 -17.87
N PRO A 59 15.99 -19.90 -18.58
CA PRO A 59 16.44 -20.04 -19.97
C PRO A 59 17.64 -20.99 -20.12
N ASP A 60 17.60 -21.87 -21.13
CA ASP A 60 18.64 -22.90 -21.37
C ASP A 60 20.04 -22.32 -21.65
N GLU A 61 20.07 -21.09 -22.15
CA GLU A 61 21.28 -20.32 -22.42
C GLU A 61 21.92 -19.72 -21.16
N TRP A 62 21.22 -19.74 -20.01
CA TRP A 62 21.78 -19.30 -18.75
C TRP A 62 22.70 -20.36 -18.14
N ASN A 63 23.85 -19.90 -17.68
CA ASN A 63 24.77 -20.64 -16.85
C ASN A 63 24.74 -20.03 -15.46
N VAL A 64 24.07 -20.72 -14.54
CA VAL A 64 23.89 -20.25 -13.17
C VAL A 64 25.12 -20.63 -12.35
N VAL A 65 25.72 -19.64 -11.69
CA VAL A 65 26.85 -19.83 -10.77
C VAL A 65 26.39 -19.48 -9.36
N GLU A 66 26.38 -20.47 -8.49
CA GLU A 66 25.96 -20.34 -7.09
C GLU A 66 27.06 -19.79 -6.16
N GLU A 67 26.64 -19.41 -4.95
CA GLU A 67 27.51 -18.91 -3.88
C GLU A 67 28.43 -17.77 -4.34
N ARG A 68 27.93 -16.91 -5.25
CA ARG A 68 28.74 -15.86 -5.84
C ARG A 68 28.04 -14.51 -5.76
N ARG A 69 28.67 -13.61 -5.01
CA ARG A 69 28.27 -12.21 -4.90
C ARG A 69 28.96 -11.38 -5.99
N PRO A 70 28.33 -10.32 -6.49
CA PRO A 70 28.97 -9.42 -7.43
C PRO A 70 30.10 -8.65 -6.73
N VAL A 71 31.11 -8.26 -7.51
CA VAL A 71 32.21 -7.40 -7.03
C VAL A 71 31.89 -5.98 -7.48
N CYS A 72 31.65 -5.10 -6.51
CA CYS A 72 31.35 -3.70 -6.78
C CYS A 72 32.63 -2.87 -6.92
N ASP A 73 32.64 -1.95 -7.87
CA ASP A 73 33.72 -0.98 -8.04
C ASP A 73 33.76 0.03 -6.88
N ASP A 74 34.87 0.77 -6.73
CA ASP A 74 35.08 1.75 -5.65
C ASP A 74 33.99 2.83 -5.54
N ARG A 75 33.29 3.11 -6.64
CA ARG A 75 32.20 4.10 -6.74
C ARG A 75 30.82 3.54 -6.38
N SER A 76 30.73 2.23 -6.16
CA SER A 76 29.50 1.52 -5.89
C SER A 76 29.56 0.77 -4.56
N GLU A 77 28.40 0.50 -3.98
CA GLU A 77 28.24 -0.31 -2.79
C GLU A 77 27.23 -1.41 -3.01
N LEU A 78 27.47 -2.54 -2.35
CA LEU A 78 26.60 -3.70 -2.44
C LEU A 78 25.34 -3.43 -1.62
N THR A 79 24.20 -3.33 -2.30
CA THR A 79 22.91 -3.01 -1.71
C THR A 79 22.01 -4.23 -1.69
N HIS A 80 21.35 -4.46 -0.57
CA HIS A 80 20.33 -5.49 -0.41
C HIS A 80 18.96 -4.98 -0.88
N VAL A 81 18.33 -5.74 -1.78
CA VAL A 81 17.01 -5.46 -2.33
C VAL A 81 16.10 -6.67 -2.04
N PRO A 82 15.22 -6.60 -1.02
CA PRO A 82 14.27 -7.68 -0.76
C PRO A 82 13.21 -7.75 -1.85
N TYR A 83 12.68 -8.94 -2.11
CA TYR A 83 11.55 -9.14 -2.98
C TYR A 83 10.28 -8.59 -2.33
N ARG A 84 9.57 -7.72 -3.06
CA ARG A 84 8.34 -7.10 -2.58
C ARG A 84 7.22 -7.38 -3.57
N LYS A 85 6.09 -7.92 -3.11
CA LYS A 85 4.96 -8.24 -3.99
C LYS A 85 4.43 -7.02 -4.77
N ALA A 86 4.44 -5.84 -4.15
CA ALA A 86 3.96 -4.61 -4.77
C ALA A 86 4.97 -4.01 -5.78
N ASN A 87 6.27 -4.25 -5.58
CA ASN A 87 7.36 -3.76 -6.43
C ASN A 87 8.42 -4.86 -6.56
N PRO A 88 8.15 -5.92 -7.34
CA PRO A 88 9.10 -7.00 -7.51
C PRO A 88 10.26 -6.54 -8.40
N PHE A 89 11.47 -7.01 -8.10
CA PHE A 89 12.55 -6.96 -9.09
C PHE A 89 12.32 -8.05 -10.14
N ILE A 90 12.77 -7.80 -11.36
CA ILE A 90 12.57 -8.68 -12.52
C ILE A 90 13.92 -8.92 -13.18
N LEU A 91 14.18 -10.17 -13.57
CA LEU A 91 15.29 -10.52 -14.44
C LEU A 91 14.80 -10.55 -15.90
N LEU A 92 15.54 -9.95 -16.81
CA LEU A 92 15.24 -10.03 -18.24
C LEU A 92 15.90 -11.25 -18.85
N ASP A 93 15.35 -11.80 -19.93
CA ASP A 93 15.94 -12.93 -20.70
C ASP A 93 17.41 -12.69 -21.10
N ASN A 94 17.80 -11.45 -21.34
CA ASN A 94 19.19 -11.03 -21.58
C ASN A 94 20.09 -11.00 -20.33
N GLY A 95 19.57 -11.37 -19.16
CA GLY A 95 20.24 -11.44 -17.86
C GLY A 95 20.41 -10.11 -17.14
N SER A 96 19.78 -9.04 -17.60
CA SER A 96 19.80 -7.78 -16.84
C SER A 96 18.75 -7.80 -15.74
N ALA A 97 19.04 -7.23 -14.57
CA ALA A 97 18.07 -7.04 -13.51
C ALA A 97 17.45 -5.63 -13.57
N VAL A 98 16.14 -5.54 -13.37
CA VAL A 98 15.38 -4.30 -13.25
C VAL A 98 14.75 -4.28 -11.87
N LEU A 99 15.09 -3.27 -11.06
CA LEU A 99 14.63 -3.17 -9.66
C LEU A 99 13.30 -2.43 -9.51
N GLU A 100 13.03 -1.50 -10.43
CA GLU A 100 11.80 -0.72 -10.46
C GLU A 100 11.42 -0.54 -11.93
N ILE A 101 10.22 -1.00 -12.30
CA ILE A 101 9.75 -1.03 -13.71
C ILE A 101 9.72 0.37 -14.34
N SER A 102 9.56 1.41 -13.53
CA SER A 102 9.55 2.80 -14.00
C SER A 102 10.92 3.43 -14.19
N ASN A 103 11.97 2.79 -13.67
CA ASN A 103 13.31 3.29 -13.82
C ASN A 103 13.95 2.63 -15.05
N THR A 104 14.62 3.43 -15.87
CA THR A 104 15.34 2.92 -17.05
C THR A 104 16.63 2.19 -16.69
N ASP A 105 17.01 2.22 -15.41
CA ASP A 105 18.24 1.62 -14.92
C ASP A 105 18.09 0.09 -14.90
N SER A 106 18.88 -0.57 -15.74
CA SER A 106 19.08 -2.02 -15.72
C SER A 106 20.49 -2.34 -15.28
N PHE A 107 20.63 -3.42 -14.51
CA PHE A 107 21.90 -3.86 -13.97
C PHE A 107 22.38 -5.09 -14.74
N PRO A 108 23.60 -5.09 -15.29
CA PRO A 108 24.12 -6.25 -16.01
C PRO A 108 24.35 -7.44 -15.06
N PRO A 109 24.38 -8.69 -15.58
CA PRO A 109 24.54 -9.90 -14.78
C PRO A 109 25.77 -9.93 -13.85
N SER A 110 26.82 -9.16 -14.18
CA SER A 110 28.03 -9.05 -13.36
C SER A 110 27.88 -8.15 -12.13
N HIS A 111 26.84 -7.32 -12.08
CA HIS A 111 26.63 -6.33 -11.02
C HIS A 111 25.59 -6.76 -9.98
N TYR A 112 24.99 -7.93 -10.15
CA TYR A 112 24.05 -8.46 -9.17
C TYR A 112 24.22 -9.96 -8.97
N CYS A 113 23.70 -10.46 -7.86
CA CYS A 113 23.30 -11.86 -7.72
C CYS A 113 21.85 -11.88 -7.23
N ALA A 114 21.10 -12.93 -7.56
CA ALA A 114 19.68 -13.04 -7.23
C ALA A 114 19.32 -14.38 -6.61
N ASP A 115 18.54 -14.35 -5.53
CA ASP A 115 17.75 -15.45 -5.00
C ASP A 115 16.25 -15.16 -5.23
N SER A 116 15.34 -16.08 -4.92
CA SER A 116 13.90 -15.87 -5.22
C SER A 116 13.30 -14.76 -4.36
N ASN A 117 13.82 -14.62 -3.13
CA ASN A 117 13.30 -13.72 -2.11
C ASN A 117 14.07 -12.40 -2.01
N ALA A 118 15.27 -12.27 -2.57
CA ALA A 118 16.07 -11.06 -2.50
C ALA A 118 17.20 -11.05 -3.53
N LEU A 119 17.75 -9.86 -3.75
CA LEU A 119 18.82 -9.60 -4.71
C LEU A 119 19.89 -8.70 -4.07
N LEU A 120 21.16 -8.98 -4.35
CA LEU A 120 22.28 -8.11 -4.01
C LEU A 120 22.78 -7.44 -5.28
N VAL A 121 22.89 -6.11 -5.27
CA VAL A 121 23.27 -5.32 -6.46
C VAL A 121 24.21 -4.19 -6.13
N CYS A 122 25.18 -3.95 -7.01
CA CYS A 122 26.09 -2.82 -6.91
C CYS A 122 25.38 -1.54 -7.34
N MET A 123 25.07 -0.68 -6.37
CA MET A 123 24.47 0.64 -6.62
C MET A 123 25.51 1.76 -6.45
N PRO A 124 25.41 2.87 -7.17
CA PRO A 124 26.25 4.04 -6.93
C PRO A 124 26.13 4.51 -5.47
N LYS A 125 27.26 4.77 -4.82
CA LYS A 125 27.28 5.34 -3.46
C LYS A 125 26.59 6.71 -3.49
N LYS A 126 25.59 6.92 -2.64
CA LYS A 126 25.03 8.27 -2.43
C LYS A 126 26.10 9.13 -1.77
N LEU A 127 26.72 10.05 -2.53
CA LEU A 127 27.58 11.06 -1.92
C LEU A 127 26.70 11.94 -1.02
N ALA A 128 27.08 12.06 0.25
CA ALA A 128 26.46 12.98 1.19
C ALA A 128 26.63 14.42 0.66
N GLY A 129 25.60 14.94 -0.02
CA GLY A 129 25.63 16.22 -0.71
C GLY A 129 25.00 16.23 -2.10
N ASP A 130 24.61 15.09 -2.67
CA ASP A 130 23.78 15.05 -3.88
C ASP A 130 22.34 15.47 -3.54
N HIS A 131 22.17 16.78 -3.34
CA HIS A 131 20.92 17.41 -3.66
C HIS A 131 20.69 17.20 -5.17
N PRO A 132 19.50 16.72 -5.58
CA PRO A 132 19.19 16.63 -7.00
C PRO A 132 19.53 17.97 -7.64
N ALA A 133 20.28 17.93 -8.75
CA ALA A 133 20.68 19.15 -9.44
C ALA A 133 19.44 20.06 -9.59
N PRO A 134 19.56 21.40 -9.43
CA PRO A 134 18.42 22.33 -9.46
C PRO A 134 17.55 22.29 -10.74
N SER A 135 17.96 21.49 -11.73
CA SER A 135 17.28 21.25 -13.00
C SER A 135 16.44 19.97 -13.06
N MET A 136 16.44 19.11 -12.03
CA MET A 136 15.62 17.89 -12.04
C MET A 136 14.17 18.20 -11.66
N LYS A 137 13.26 17.84 -12.56
CA LYS A 137 11.82 17.93 -12.33
C LYS A 137 11.43 17.06 -11.13
N PRO A 138 10.57 17.52 -10.21
CA PRO A 138 10.04 16.67 -9.15
C PRO A 138 9.39 15.42 -9.75
N ARG A 139 9.73 14.24 -9.20
CA ARG A 139 9.18 12.95 -9.64
C ARG A 139 8.00 12.57 -8.73
N VAL A 140 6.87 12.23 -9.33
CA VAL A 140 5.69 11.71 -8.62
C VAL A 140 5.39 10.30 -9.11
N ARG A 141 5.20 9.37 -8.18
CA ARG A 141 4.83 7.99 -8.50
C ARG A 141 3.33 7.86 -8.75
N ARG A 142 2.97 7.20 -9.84
CA ARG A 142 1.64 6.65 -10.13
C ARG A 142 1.66 5.14 -9.87
N CYS A 143 0.78 4.65 -9.00
CA CYS A 143 0.91 3.28 -8.49
C CYS A 143 0.77 2.20 -9.59
N CYS A 144 -0.26 2.31 -10.44
CA CYS A 144 -0.61 1.28 -11.41
C CYS A 144 -0.13 1.56 -12.85
N GLY A 145 0.40 2.76 -13.09
CA GLY A 145 0.83 3.20 -14.41
C GLY A 145 -0.30 3.69 -15.31
N GLU A 146 0.06 4.03 -16.55
CA GLU A 146 -0.90 4.57 -17.53
C GLU A 146 -1.96 3.52 -17.88
N HIS A 147 -3.22 3.98 -18.04
CA HIS A 147 -4.36 3.12 -18.42
C HIS A 147 -4.71 2.00 -17.42
N ALA A 148 -4.27 2.14 -16.17
CA ALA A 148 -4.66 1.28 -15.08
C ALA A 148 -5.22 2.10 -13.91
N SER A 149 -6.00 1.44 -13.07
CA SER A 149 -6.53 1.99 -11.83
C SER A 149 -6.44 0.92 -10.74
N PHE A 150 -6.31 1.37 -9.50
CA PHE A 150 -6.24 0.48 -8.36
C PHE A 150 -7.63 -0.09 -8.05
N HIS A 151 -7.72 -1.41 -7.92
CA HIS A 151 -8.91 -2.13 -7.48
C HIS A 151 -8.74 -2.47 -6.01
N GLU A 152 -9.44 -1.72 -5.15
CA GLU A 152 -9.30 -1.80 -3.69
C GLU A 152 -9.65 -3.18 -3.15
N HIS A 153 -10.74 -3.79 -3.62
CA HIS A 153 -11.16 -5.12 -3.15
C HIS A 153 -10.19 -6.24 -3.55
N GLY A 154 -9.55 -6.11 -4.72
CA GLY A 154 -8.60 -7.09 -5.21
C GLY A 154 -7.16 -6.81 -4.77
N ASN A 155 -6.90 -5.68 -4.12
CA ASN A 155 -5.57 -5.17 -3.81
C ASN A 155 -4.60 -5.28 -5.00
N THR A 156 -5.07 -4.85 -6.18
CA THR A 156 -4.36 -5.06 -7.45
C THR A 156 -4.65 -3.96 -8.45
N CYS A 157 -3.75 -3.78 -9.42
CA CYS A 157 -3.96 -2.90 -10.55
C CYS A 157 -4.74 -3.62 -11.64
N VAL A 158 -5.72 -2.93 -12.20
CA VAL A 158 -6.54 -3.45 -13.30
C VAL A 158 -6.55 -2.47 -14.45
N PHE A 159 -6.46 -2.99 -15.66
CA PHE A 159 -6.56 -2.18 -16.87
C PHE A 159 -7.97 -1.62 -16.98
N ILE A 160 -8.05 -0.29 -16.92
CA ILE A 160 -9.28 0.46 -17.09
C ILE A 160 -8.93 1.67 -17.93
N LYS A 161 -9.61 1.81 -19.07
CA LYS A 161 -9.49 3.01 -19.89
C LYS A 161 -9.89 4.21 -19.05
N GLU A 162 -9.00 5.19 -18.95
CA GLU A 162 -9.28 6.43 -18.22
C GLU A 162 -10.50 7.12 -18.82
N ASN A 163 -11.44 7.52 -17.96
CA ASN A 163 -12.59 8.28 -18.38
C ASN A 163 -12.13 9.69 -18.82
N VAL A 164 -12.76 10.24 -19.86
CA VAL A 164 -12.44 11.57 -20.39
C VAL A 164 -12.69 12.65 -19.34
N ASP A 165 -13.64 12.40 -18.43
CA ASP A 165 -13.99 13.29 -17.32
C ASP A 165 -13.28 12.93 -15.99
N ALA A 166 -12.29 12.04 -16.02
CA ALA A 166 -11.59 11.64 -14.80
C ALA A 166 -10.83 12.85 -14.20
N PRO A 167 -10.91 13.07 -12.88
CA PRO A 167 -10.13 14.10 -12.21
C PRO A 167 -8.62 13.94 -12.49
N PRO A 168 -7.86 15.06 -12.45
CA PRO A 168 -6.41 14.99 -12.55
C PRO A 168 -5.84 14.14 -11.42
N LEU A 169 -4.68 13.52 -11.67
CA LEU A 169 -4.00 12.70 -10.65
C LEU A 169 -3.63 13.53 -9.42
N LEU A 170 -3.14 14.76 -9.63
CA LEU A 170 -2.82 15.72 -8.58
C LEU A 170 -3.34 17.12 -8.97
N PRO A 171 -3.66 17.98 -7.98
CA PRO A 171 -3.94 19.38 -8.24
C PRO A 171 -2.65 20.08 -8.71
N ASN A 172 -2.77 21.01 -9.66
CA ASN A 172 -1.66 21.83 -10.16
C ASN A 172 -0.47 21.07 -10.76
N THR A 173 -0.71 19.98 -11.48
CA THR A 173 0.33 19.36 -12.31
C THR A 173 0.68 20.28 -13.48
N SER A 174 1.65 21.16 -13.30
CA SER A 174 2.32 21.82 -14.42
C SER A 174 3.18 20.79 -15.17
N SER A 175 3.54 21.05 -16.43
CA SER A 175 4.46 20.23 -17.26
C SER A 175 5.89 20.10 -16.68
N ALA A 176 6.09 20.55 -15.44
CA ALA A 176 7.33 20.54 -14.68
C ALA A 176 7.47 19.30 -13.78
N ILE A 177 6.52 18.36 -13.77
CA ILE A 177 6.58 17.12 -12.97
C ILE A 177 6.84 15.93 -13.90
N GLU A 178 7.68 15.00 -13.46
CA GLU A 178 7.88 13.69 -14.10
C GLU A 178 7.02 12.64 -13.39
N ILE A 179 6.14 11.96 -14.13
CA ILE A 179 5.33 10.86 -13.58
C ILE A 179 6.07 9.55 -13.84
N VAL A 180 6.34 8.82 -12.77
CA VAL A 180 6.96 7.49 -12.81
C VAL A 180 5.97 6.46 -12.27
N THR A 181 6.10 5.19 -12.63
CA THR A 181 5.19 4.14 -12.16
C THR A 181 5.75 3.39 -10.94
N GLY A 182 4.89 2.85 -10.08
CA GLY A 182 5.30 2.00 -8.96
C GLY A 182 4.71 2.40 -7.61
N PHE A 183 4.68 1.41 -6.70
CA PHE A 183 4.16 1.56 -5.34
C PHE A 183 5.18 2.24 -4.41
N PRO A 184 4.77 2.74 -3.23
CA PRO A 184 5.70 3.31 -2.26
C PRO A 184 6.70 2.24 -1.77
N THR A 185 7.95 2.66 -1.58
CA THR A 185 9.00 1.79 -1.02
C THR A 185 9.06 1.98 0.49
N CYS A 186 8.47 1.06 1.23
CA CYS A 186 8.29 1.19 2.68
C CYS A 186 9.38 0.44 3.46
N PRO A 187 10.21 1.12 4.27
CA PRO A 187 11.33 0.45 4.96
C PRO A 187 10.89 -0.61 5.96
N LYS A 188 9.73 -0.43 6.59
CA LYS A 188 9.27 -1.25 7.72
C LYS A 188 8.22 -2.33 7.37
N SER A 189 7.64 -2.26 6.19
CA SER A 189 6.54 -3.14 5.77
C SER A 189 6.49 -3.20 4.24
N ASP A 190 5.89 -4.26 3.69
CA ASP A 190 5.52 -4.32 2.27
C ASP A 190 4.09 -3.84 2.00
N ASN A 191 3.38 -3.48 3.06
CA ASN A 191 2.05 -2.93 2.94
C ASN A 191 2.10 -1.42 2.71
N PHE A 192 1.04 -0.93 2.09
CA PHE A 192 0.76 0.49 1.92
C PHE A 192 -0.67 0.77 2.37
N THR A 193 -0.98 2.02 2.61
CA THR A 193 -2.31 2.47 3.03
C THR A 193 -2.69 3.76 2.33
N ILE A 194 -4.00 4.02 2.25
CA ILE A 194 -4.53 5.26 1.70
C ILE A 194 -4.52 6.32 2.81
N VAL A 195 -3.80 7.43 2.59
CA VAL A 195 -3.60 8.49 3.58
C VAL A 195 -4.47 9.72 3.37
N GLY A 196 -5.02 9.89 2.17
CA GLY A 196 -5.89 11.03 1.86
C GLY A 196 -6.34 11.09 0.40
N ASN A 197 -7.12 12.13 0.08
CA ASN A 197 -7.44 12.46 -1.30
C ASN A 197 -6.25 13.14 -1.95
N ALA A 198 -5.98 12.80 -3.21
CA ALA A 198 -4.92 13.48 -3.96
C ALA A 198 -5.25 14.95 -4.24
N MET A 199 -6.55 15.30 -4.33
CA MET A 199 -7.00 16.68 -4.52
C MET A 199 -6.71 17.60 -3.33
N ASP A 200 -6.55 17.03 -2.14
CA ASP A 200 -6.21 17.77 -0.92
C ASP A 200 -4.68 17.84 -0.70
N ALA A 201 -3.91 17.28 -1.63
CA ALA A 201 -2.46 17.17 -1.51
C ALA A 201 -1.74 18.31 -2.23
N ALA A 202 -0.63 18.78 -1.66
CA ALA A 202 0.24 19.79 -2.23
C ALA A 202 1.64 19.21 -2.48
N LEU A 203 2.09 19.22 -3.73
CA LEU A 203 3.44 18.80 -4.08
C LEU A 203 4.44 19.92 -3.77
N GLN A 204 5.47 19.58 -3.00
CA GLN A 204 6.54 20.50 -2.63
C GLN A 204 7.66 20.49 -3.69
N PRO A 205 8.47 21.56 -3.78
CA PRO A 205 9.56 21.66 -4.76
C PRO A 205 10.64 20.58 -4.62
N ASP A 206 10.80 20.00 -3.44
CA ASP A 206 11.72 18.90 -3.16
C ASP A 206 11.18 17.52 -3.59
N GLY A 207 9.96 17.48 -4.14
CA GLY A 207 9.26 16.25 -4.55
C GLY A 207 8.54 15.52 -3.41
N SER A 208 8.52 16.08 -2.20
CA SER A 208 7.66 15.59 -1.12
C SER A 208 6.20 15.99 -1.34
N LEU A 209 5.27 15.24 -0.76
CA LEU A 209 3.83 15.50 -0.89
C LEU A 209 3.23 15.77 0.48
N GLU A 210 2.66 16.95 0.67
CA GLU A 210 1.89 17.27 1.86
C GLU A 210 0.42 16.89 1.65
N VAL A 211 -0.15 16.08 2.52
CA VAL A 211 -1.58 15.73 2.50
C VAL A 211 -2.10 15.63 3.92
N ASN A 212 -3.24 16.27 4.23
CA ASN A 212 -3.83 16.27 5.58
C ASN A 212 -2.84 16.69 6.70
N GLY A 213 -1.91 17.60 6.41
CA GLY A 213 -0.89 18.07 7.36
C GLY A 213 0.26 17.08 7.61
N VAL A 214 0.36 15.99 6.85
CA VAL A 214 1.47 15.03 6.86
C VAL A 214 2.33 15.25 5.62
N VAL A 215 3.64 15.41 5.82
CA VAL A 215 4.62 15.52 4.73
C VAL A 215 5.19 14.14 4.42
N LEU A 216 4.93 13.66 3.21
CA LEU A 216 5.35 12.36 2.70
C LEU A 216 6.65 12.51 1.89
N PRO A 217 7.74 11.82 2.27
CA PRO A 217 8.98 11.85 1.49
C PRO A 217 8.81 11.30 0.08
N SER A 218 9.56 11.85 -0.87
CA SER A 218 9.66 11.31 -2.23
C SER A 218 10.03 9.82 -2.21
N GLY A 219 9.27 8.99 -2.95
CA GLY A 219 9.44 7.54 -3.00
C GLY A 219 8.68 6.73 -1.92
N GLN A 220 8.16 7.38 -0.88
CA GLN A 220 7.31 6.73 0.15
C GLN A 220 5.82 6.97 -0.05
N PHE A 221 5.44 7.54 -1.20
CA PHE A 221 4.06 7.66 -1.63
C PHE A 221 3.92 7.36 -3.13
N CYS A 222 2.72 7.00 -3.54
CA CYS A 222 2.27 7.05 -4.92
C CYS A 222 0.83 7.54 -4.96
N VAL A 223 0.38 8.01 -6.13
CA VAL A 223 -0.97 8.52 -6.34
C VAL A 223 -1.65 7.64 -7.37
N GLU A 224 -2.88 7.21 -7.10
CA GLU A 224 -3.63 6.42 -8.08
C GLU A 224 -5.13 6.62 -7.94
N ARG A 225 -5.82 6.37 -9.06
CA ARG A 225 -7.27 6.38 -9.15
C ARG A 225 -7.85 5.06 -8.65
N ILE A 226 -8.91 5.14 -7.85
CA ILE A 226 -9.61 3.97 -7.33
C ILE A 226 -10.78 3.61 -8.25
N LYS A 227 -10.83 2.36 -8.71
CA LYS A 227 -11.90 1.85 -9.58
C LYS A 227 -13.28 2.05 -8.94
N GLU A 228 -13.42 1.70 -7.67
CA GLU A 228 -14.67 1.71 -6.92
C GLU A 228 -15.19 3.12 -6.61
N LEU A 229 -14.31 4.12 -6.66
CA LEU A 229 -14.65 5.52 -6.39
C LEU A 229 -14.74 6.33 -7.68
N ASN A 230 -15.22 5.74 -8.78
CA ASN A 230 -15.32 6.42 -10.08
C ASN A 230 -14.02 7.10 -10.51
N GLN A 231 -12.88 6.44 -10.28
CA GLN A 231 -11.55 6.94 -10.63
C GLN A 231 -11.12 8.21 -9.87
N ILE A 232 -11.68 8.47 -8.68
CA ILE A 232 -11.16 9.48 -7.76
C ILE A 232 -9.72 9.13 -7.36
N SER A 233 -8.82 10.10 -7.45
CA SER A 233 -7.41 9.97 -7.10
C SER A 233 -7.18 10.01 -5.59
N LYS A 234 -6.41 9.06 -5.09
CA LYS A 234 -6.03 8.88 -3.69
C LYS A 234 -4.51 8.81 -3.56
N VAL A 235 -4.01 9.21 -2.39
CA VAL A 235 -2.60 9.09 -2.04
C VAL A 235 -2.40 7.80 -1.25
N PHE A 236 -1.51 6.95 -1.75
CA PHE A 236 -1.03 5.74 -1.09
C PHE A 236 0.32 6.04 -0.48
N ALA A 237 0.55 5.66 0.77
CA ALA A 237 1.82 5.83 1.44
C ALA A 237 2.12 4.66 2.38
N CYS A 238 3.33 4.66 2.94
CA CYS A 238 3.72 3.69 3.93
C CYS A 238 2.87 3.80 5.21
N PRO A 239 2.54 2.69 5.89
CA PRO A 239 1.64 2.68 7.05
C PRO A 239 2.09 3.58 8.20
N GLU A 240 3.39 3.84 8.35
CA GLU A 240 3.94 4.78 9.32
C GLU A 240 3.45 6.23 9.11
N HIS A 241 3.07 6.58 7.89
CA HIS A 241 2.53 7.90 7.51
C HIS A 241 1.03 7.92 7.40
N ALA A 242 0.37 6.80 7.71
CA ALA A 242 -1.06 6.82 7.91
C ALA A 242 -1.36 7.95 8.89
N PRO A 243 -2.43 8.74 8.66
CA PRO A 243 -3.03 9.42 9.79
C PRO A 243 -3.28 8.30 10.81
N GLN A 244 -2.47 8.26 11.86
CA GLN A 244 -2.86 7.62 13.09
C GLN A 244 -4.21 8.26 13.30
N ARG A 245 -5.31 7.53 13.03
CA ARG A 245 -6.61 7.95 13.52
C ARG A 245 -6.27 8.38 14.94
N PRO A 246 -6.48 9.64 15.35
CA PRO A 246 -6.39 9.90 16.76
C PRO A 246 -7.32 8.84 17.32
N ALA A 247 -6.78 7.85 18.02
CA ALA A 247 -7.57 6.92 18.81
C ALA A 247 -8.39 7.90 19.61
N VAL A 248 -9.67 8.08 19.22
CA VAL A 248 -10.43 9.29 19.52
C VAL A 248 -10.32 9.41 21.01
N LYS A 249 -9.43 10.31 21.47
CA LYS A 249 -9.11 10.39 22.88
C LYS A 249 -10.43 10.84 23.45
N ALA A 250 -11.08 9.94 24.17
CA ALA A 250 -12.39 10.07 24.79
C ALA A 250 -12.37 11.25 25.78
N THR A 251 -12.26 12.44 25.22
CA THR A 251 -12.04 13.73 25.88
C THR A 251 -12.69 14.86 25.09
N ASP A 252 -13.48 14.54 24.06
CA ASP A 252 -14.52 15.47 23.63
C ASP A 252 -15.74 15.18 24.51
N ILE A 253 -15.89 15.99 25.56
CA ILE A 253 -17.00 16.07 26.52
C ILE A 253 -18.40 15.90 25.89
N ARG A 254 -18.53 16.15 24.58
CA ARG A 254 -19.75 15.89 23.79
C ARG A 254 -20.09 14.40 23.68
N PHE A 255 -19.10 13.52 23.54
CA PHE A 255 -19.31 12.06 23.46
C PHE A 255 -19.74 11.43 24.78
N THR A 256 -19.61 12.12 25.91
CA THR A 256 -20.13 11.63 27.21
C THR A 256 -21.49 12.24 27.52
N LEU A 257 -21.75 13.49 27.12
CA LEU A 257 -22.99 14.19 27.46
C LEU A 257 -24.21 13.63 26.72
N TYR A 258 -24.06 13.31 25.43
CA TYR A 258 -25.19 12.80 24.62
C TYR A 258 -25.65 11.40 25.07
N PRO A 259 -24.76 10.39 25.26
CA PRO A 259 -25.20 9.07 25.74
C PRO A 259 -25.79 9.11 27.15
N VAL A 260 -25.22 9.92 28.05
CA VAL A 260 -25.77 10.09 29.41
C VAL A 260 -27.16 10.75 29.35
N GLY A 261 -27.35 11.75 28.47
CA GLY A 261 -28.65 12.37 28.21
C GLY A 261 -29.70 11.37 27.71
N PHE A 262 -29.34 10.50 26.76
CA PHE A 262 -30.24 9.45 26.26
C PHE A 262 -30.56 8.39 27.31
N ILE A 263 -29.61 7.98 28.15
CA ILE A 263 -29.86 7.03 29.25
C ILE A 263 -30.81 7.64 30.30
N ILE A 264 -30.59 8.89 30.69
CA ILE A 264 -31.46 9.60 31.63
C ILE A 264 -32.87 9.73 31.04
N SER A 265 -32.99 10.12 29.76
CA SER A 265 -34.26 10.19 29.02
C SER A 265 -35.00 8.84 29.03
N ALA A 266 -34.31 7.75 28.69
CA ALA A 266 -34.89 6.40 28.68
C ALA A 266 -35.42 5.97 30.06
N VAL A 267 -34.73 6.32 31.16
CA VAL A 267 -35.18 6.04 32.53
C VAL A 267 -36.46 6.81 32.87
N PHE A 268 -36.54 8.10 32.53
CA PHE A 268 -37.76 8.91 32.73
C PHE A 268 -38.93 8.41 31.87
N LEU A 269 -38.67 7.99 30.63
CA LEU A 269 -39.69 7.38 29.76
C LEU A 269 -40.19 6.05 30.32
N ALA A 270 -39.30 5.20 30.84
CA ALA A 270 -39.68 3.94 31.50
C ALA A 270 -40.52 4.17 32.77
N ALA A 271 -40.15 5.18 33.59
CA ALA A 271 -40.93 5.57 34.76
C ALA A 271 -42.32 6.12 34.36
N THR A 272 -42.40 6.90 33.28
CA THR A 272 -43.66 7.42 32.73
C THR A 272 -44.56 6.29 32.21
N LEU A 273 -43.97 5.29 31.54
CA LEU A 273 -44.65 4.09 31.08
C LEU A 273 -45.20 3.29 32.26
N ALA A 274 -44.38 3.06 33.29
CA ALA A 274 -44.77 2.32 34.50
C ALA A 274 -45.86 3.05 35.30
N ALA A 275 -45.72 4.36 35.52
CA ALA A 275 -46.71 5.18 36.21
C ALA A 275 -48.05 5.19 35.47
N GLY A 276 -48.02 5.29 34.13
CA GLY A 276 -49.24 5.21 33.34
C GLY A 276 -49.90 3.82 33.41
N CYS A 277 -49.12 2.73 33.44
CA CYS A 277 -49.67 1.38 33.61
C CYS A 277 -50.29 1.14 34.99
N LEU A 278 -49.83 1.87 36.02
CA LEU A 278 -50.29 1.73 37.41
C LEU A 278 -51.50 2.60 37.76
N LEU A 279 -51.85 3.59 36.94
CA LEU A 279 -52.99 4.49 37.15
C LEU A 279 -54.24 3.94 36.45
N PRO A 280 -55.24 3.37 37.17
CA PRO A 280 -56.41 2.73 36.55
C PRO A 280 -57.42 3.73 35.97
N ALA A 281 -57.15 5.04 36.03
CA ALA A 281 -58.12 6.10 35.76
C ALA A 281 -58.12 6.62 34.31
N SER A 282 -57.17 6.24 33.45
CA SER A 282 -57.15 6.69 32.05
C SER A 282 -57.83 5.69 31.10
N HIS A 283 -59.11 5.40 31.37
CA HIS A 283 -59.89 4.38 30.67
C HIS A 283 -60.49 4.83 29.32
N HIS A 284 -59.87 5.79 28.62
CA HIS A 284 -60.13 6.00 27.18
C HIS A 284 -59.11 5.18 26.39
N VAL A 285 -59.44 3.91 26.18
CA VAL A 285 -58.58 2.81 25.72
C VAL A 285 -57.75 3.14 24.46
N LEU A 286 -58.23 4.05 23.61
CA LEU A 286 -57.53 4.43 22.37
C LEU A 286 -56.36 5.41 22.61
N HIS A 287 -56.54 6.42 23.46
CA HIS A 287 -55.51 7.44 23.75
C HIS A 287 -54.35 6.84 24.54
N TRP A 288 -54.69 5.99 25.51
CA TRP A 288 -53.73 5.25 26.34
C TRP A 288 -52.79 4.37 25.51
N ARG A 289 -53.34 3.61 24.55
CA ARG A 289 -52.54 2.72 23.69
C ARG A 289 -51.62 3.50 22.75
N CYS A 290 -52.11 4.58 22.14
CA CYS A 290 -51.28 5.43 21.28
C CYS A 290 -50.12 6.07 22.05
N GLN A 291 -50.41 6.60 23.24
CA GLN A 291 -49.39 7.19 24.11
C GLN A 291 -48.35 6.16 24.57
N THR A 292 -48.78 4.94 24.90
CA THR A 292 -47.86 3.86 25.31
C THR A 292 -46.94 3.44 24.15
N HIS A 293 -47.48 3.27 22.94
CA HIS A 293 -46.67 2.94 21.76
C HIS A 293 -45.69 4.04 21.38
N HIS A 294 -46.11 5.31 21.48
CA HIS A 294 -45.24 6.46 21.22
C HIS A 294 -44.08 6.53 22.22
N VAL A 295 -44.37 6.40 23.52
CA VAL A 295 -43.35 6.41 24.58
C VAL A 295 -42.40 5.21 24.46
N ALA A 296 -42.91 4.02 24.11
CA ALA A 296 -42.08 2.83 23.90
C ALA A 296 -41.15 2.99 22.68
N CYS A 297 -41.62 3.61 21.60
CA CYS A 297 -40.82 3.87 20.40
C CYS A 297 -39.70 4.87 20.69
N LEU A 298 -40.00 5.96 21.42
CA LEU A 298 -38.99 6.93 21.84
C LEU A 298 -37.93 6.30 22.76
N MET A 299 -38.36 5.47 23.73
CA MET A 299 -37.45 4.75 24.61
C MET A 299 -36.52 3.81 23.82
N MET A 300 -37.06 3.09 22.84
CA MET A 300 -36.26 2.20 21.98
C MET A 300 -35.25 2.99 21.13
N GLY A 301 -35.66 4.14 20.59
CA GLY A 301 -34.79 5.04 19.84
C GLY A 301 -33.64 5.61 20.70
N ASP A 302 -33.93 6.07 21.91
CA ASP A 302 -32.92 6.58 22.84
C ASP A 302 -31.90 5.50 23.24
N ILE A 303 -32.36 4.26 23.46
CA ILE A 303 -31.48 3.11 23.76
C ILE A 303 -30.59 2.75 22.57
N LEU A 304 -31.14 2.68 21.35
CA LEU A 304 -30.38 2.39 20.13
C LEU A 304 -29.32 3.47 19.87
N MET A 305 -29.70 4.75 19.99
CA MET A 305 -28.79 5.88 19.84
C MET A 305 -27.67 5.86 20.89
N ALA A 306 -27.99 5.54 22.15
CA ALA A 306 -27.00 5.37 23.20
C ALA A 306 -26.02 4.22 22.90
N ILE A 307 -26.52 3.06 22.42
CA ILE A 307 -25.70 1.90 22.06
C ILE A 307 -24.75 2.26 20.91
N ILE A 308 -25.23 2.91 19.85
CA ILE A 308 -24.41 3.30 18.69
C ILE A 308 -23.30 4.26 19.14
N GLN A 309 -23.63 5.24 19.99
CA GLN A 309 -22.65 6.22 20.48
C GLN A 309 -21.64 5.62 21.49
N LEU A 310 -22.04 4.63 22.29
CA LEU A 310 -21.17 3.94 23.25
C LEU A 310 -20.29 2.87 22.56
N ALA A 311 -20.81 2.21 21.54
CA ALA A 311 -20.11 1.12 20.85
C ALA A 311 -19.04 1.64 19.88
N GLY A 312 -19.19 2.84 19.32
CA GLY A 312 -18.17 3.51 18.50
C GLY A 312 -17.53 2.57 17.47
N ASP A 313 -16.20 2.45 17.50
CA ASP A 313 -15.40 1.60 16.61
C ASP A 313 -15.38 0.09 16.98
N SER A 314 -16.02 -0.31 18.09
CA SER A 314 -16.04 -1.72 18.52
C SER A 314 -17.06 -2.60 17.77
N LEU A 315 -17.91 -2.01 16.92
CA LEU A 315 -18.88 -2.76 16.10
C LEU A 315 -18.28 -3.14 14.74
N HIS A 316 -17.69 -4.34 14.67
CA HIS A 316 -17.24 -4.91 13.40
C HIS A 316 -18.34 -5.71 12.69
N GLY A 317 -18.47 -5.50 11.38
CA GLY A 317 -19.19 -6.40 10.45
C GLY A 317 -20.71 -6.44 10.64
N ALA A 318 -21.29 -7.66 10.54
CA ALA A 318 -22.73 -7.91 10.42
C ALA A 318 -23.61 -7.31 11.52
N ASN A 319 -23.04 -7.04 12.71
CA ASN A 319 -23.75 -6.43 13.84
C ASN A 319 -23.99 -4.92 13.65
N CYS A 320 -23.22 -4.24 12.81
CA CYS A 320 -23.47 -2.85 12.41
C CYS A 320 -24.62 -2.75 11.39
N LYS A 321 -24.88 -3.82 10.62
CA LYS A 321 -25.95 -3.87 9.61
C LYS A 321 -27.31 -4.29 10.20
N ALA A 322 -27.30 -4.92 11.38
CA ALA A 322 -28.50 -5.45 12.04
C ALA A 322 -29.09 -4.51 13.10
N LEU A 323 -28.30 -3.54 13.59
CA LEU A 323 -28.78 -2.38 14.37
C LEU A 323 -29.29 -1.29 13.43
#